data_AF-A0A8T7GGC9-F1
#
_entry.id   AF-A0A8T7GGC9-F1
#
_cell.length_a   1.000
_cell.length_b   1.000
_cell.length_c   1.000
_cell.angle_alpha   90.00
_cell.angle_beta   90.00
_cell.angle_gamma   90.00
#
_symmetry.space_group_name_H-M   'P 1'
#
loop_
_entity.id
_entity.type
_entity.pdbx_description
1 polymer ?
#
loop_
_entity_poly.entity_id
_entity_poly.type
_entity_poly.pdbx_seq_one_letter_code
_entity_poly.pdbx_strand_id
1 'polypeptide(L)' 'MIIKNTDPYKLKKCVTCKKDIALNEKYFVYPLSLQQICLDCAKTEIPKTIEALQKDLEKIKS' A
#
# COMPACT_ATOMS: atom_id res chain seq x y z
N MET A 1 1.15 6.49 1.01
CA MET A 1 0.81 7.65 0.15
C MET A 1 -0.29 7.24 -0.82
N ILE A 2 -1.31 8.06 -1.03
CA ILE A 2 -2.34 7.78 -2.05
C ILE A 2 -1.90 8.41 -3.37
N ILE A 3 -1.87 7.61 -4.44
CA ILE A 3 -1.45 8.02 -5.78
C ILE A 3 -2.56 7.65 -6.76
N LYS A 4 -2.72 8.41 -7.84
CA LYS A 4 -3.58 8.05 -8.98
C LYS A 4 -2.75 7.40 -10.07
N ASN A 5 -3.20 6.29 -10.64
CA ASN A 5 -2.55 5.71 -11.81
C ASN A 5 -2.79 6.63 -13.01
N THR A 6 -1.74 7.29 -13.48
CA THR A 6 -1.78 8.17 -14.66
C THR A 6 -0.93 7.63 -15.80
N ASP A 7 -0.35 6.44 -15.66
CA ASP A 7 0.57 5.85 -16.62
C ASP A 7 -0.16 4.77 -17.44
N PRO A 8 -0.50 5.03 -18.72
CA PRO A 8 -1.22 4.08 -19.55
C PRO A 8 -0.34 2.92 -20.05
N TYR A 9 0.98 3.01 -19.91
CA TYR A 9 1.92 1.99 -20.41
C TYR A 9 2.41 1.07 -19.30
N LYS A 10 2.25 1.46 -18.03
CA LYS A 10 2.75 0.71 -16.89
C LYS A 10 1.63 -0.05 -16.20
N LEU A 11 1.69 -1.38 -16.29
CA LEU A 11 0.83 -2.26 -15.50
C LEU A 11 1.11 -2.05 -14.01
N LYS A 12 0.10 -1.53 -13.30
CA LYS A 12 0.10 -1.38 -11.85
C LYS A 12 -0.71 -2.51 -11.25
N LYS A 13 -0.19 -3.16 -10.22
CA LYS A 13 -0.81 -4.36 -9.65
C LYS A 13 -0.75 -4.34 -8.14
N CYS A 14 -1.87 -4.65 -7.50
CA CYS A 14 -1.94 -4.79 -6.06
C CYS A 14 -1.08 -5.99 -5.61
N VAL A 15 -0.13 -5.75 -4.71
CA VAL A 15 0.74 -6.82 -4.20
C VAL A 15 -0.02 -7.86 -3.37
N THR A 16 -1.14 -7.47 -2.75
CA THR A 16 -1.97 -8.30 -1.87
C THR A 16 -2.94 -9.19 -2.64
N CYS A 17 -3.88 -8.61 -3.39
CA CYS A 17 -4.94 -9.37 -4.08
C CYS A 17 -4.61 -9.69 -5.55
N LYS A 18 -3.45 -9.25 -6.06
CA LYS A 18 -3.04 -9.43 -7.45
C LYS A 18 -4.04 -8.87 -8.47
N LYS A 19 -4.94 -7.97 -8.08
CA LYS A 19 -5.78 -7.22 -9.03
C LYS A 19 -4.95 -6.14 -9.69
N ASP A 20 -5.20 -5.93 -10.98
CA ASP A 20 -4.63 -4.80 -11.70
C ASP A 20 -5.29 -3.50 -11.23
N ILE A 21 -4.50 -2.44 -11.18
CA ILE A 21 -4.93 -1.09 -10.81
C ILE A 21 -5.10 -0.32 -12.11
N ALA A 22 -6.34 -0.06 -12.49
CA ALA A 22 -6.68 0.51 -13.78
C ALA A 22 -6.13 1.93 -13.97
N LEU A 23 -6.04 2.38 -15.22
CA LEU A 23 -5.74 3.77 -15.51
C LEU A 23 -6.80 4.66 -14.85
N ASN A 24 -6.37 5.77 -14.25
CA ASN A 24 -7.16 6.69 -13.43
C ASN A 24 -7.63 6.16 -12.07
N GLU A 25 -7.32 4.91 -11.70
CA GLU A 25 -7.64 4.39 -10.38
C GLU A 25 -6.68 4.92 -9.32
N LYS A 26 -7.20 5.24 -8.13
CA LYS A 26 -6.37 5.61 -6.97
C LYS A 26 -5.92 4.35 -6.26
N TYR A 27 -4.68 4.36 -5.77
CA TYR A 27 -4.10 3.24 -5.02
C TYR A 27 -3.16 3.76 -3.93
N PHE A 28 -2.90 2.93 -2.94
CA PHE A 28 -1.94 3.20 -1.88
C PHE A 28 -0.56 2.68 -2.26
N VAL A 29 0.47 3.46 -1.95
CA VAL A 29 1.87 3.07 -2.03
C VAL A 29 2.52 3.18 -0.68
N TYR A 30 3.17 2.10 -0.25
CA TYR A 30 4.05 2.14 0.91
C TYR A 30 5.27 3.04 0.62
N PRO A 31 5.53 4.06 1.44
CA PRO A 31 6.60 5.03 1.16
C PRO A 31 7.99 4.39 1.04
N LEU A 32 8.25 3.32 1.79
CA LEU A 32 9.57 2.69 1.86
C LEU A 32 9.76 1.58 0.81
N SER A 33 8.77 0.71 0.61
CA SER A 33 8.90 -0.44 -0.28
C SER A 33 8.41 -0.17 -1.71
N LEU A 34 7.79 0.99 -1.95
CA LEU A 34 7.12 1.34 -3.21
C LEU A 34 6.08 0.30 -3.69
N GLN A 35 5.66 -0.60 -2.80
CA GLN A 35 4.65 -1.61 -3.07
C GLN A 35 3.29 -0.94 -3.25
N GLN A 36 2.55 -1.43 -4.25
CA GLN A 36 1.29 -0.84 -4.70
C GLN A 36 0.14 -1.70 -4.16
N ILE A 37 -0.86 -1.06 -3.57
CA ILE A 37 -2.00 -1.73 -2.93
C ILE A 37 -3.27 -1.02 -3.37
N CYS A 38 -4.26 -1.76 -3.87
CA CYS A 38 -5.56 -1.19 -4.18
C CYS A 38 -6.25 -0.68 -2.91
N LEU A 39 -7.17 0.28 -3.04
CA LEU A 39 -7.77 0.91 -1.85
C LEU A 39 -8.52 -0.07 -0.94
N ASP A 40 -9.09 -1.14 -1.50
CA ASP A 40 -9.78 -2.16 -0.70
C ASP A 40 -8.81 -2.95 0.17
N CYS A 41 -7.69 -3.41 -0.37
CA CYS A 41 -6.66 -4.06 0.44
C CYS A 41 -6.01 -3.07 1.42
N ALA A 42 -5.87 -1.81 1.04
CA ALA A 42 -5.26 -0.78 1.88
C ALA A 42 -6.04 -0.56 3.19
N LYS A 43 -7.38 -0.66 3.16
CA LYS A 43 -8.23 -0.56 4.36
C LYS A 43 -7.85 -1.59 5.44
N THR A 44 -7.36 -2.75 5.03
CA THR A 44 -7.00 -3.86 5.93
C THR A 44 -5.50 -3.87 6.24
N GLU A 45 -4.65 -3.57 5.25
CA GLU A 45 -3.19 -3.68 5.38
C GLU A 45 -2.57 -2.50 6.12
N ILE A 46 -3.10 -1.27 5.98
CA ILE A 46 -2.59 -0.10 6.68
C ILE A 46 -2.69 -0.27 8.21
N PRO A 47 -3.85 -0.64 8.81
CA PRO A 47 -3.94 -0.83 10.25
C PRO A 47 -2.98 -1.91 10.79
N LYS A 48 -2.89 -3.06 10.12
CA LYS A 48 -1.94 -4.12 10.50
C LYS A 48 -0.50 -3.63 10.50
N THR A 49 -0.13 -2.85 9.48
CA THR A 49 1.22 -2.29 9.38
C THR A 49 1.51 -1.32 10.51
N ILE A 50 0.55 -0.45 10.84
CA ILE A 50 0.66 0.49 11.96
C ILE A 50 0.85 -0.26 13.27
N GLU A 51 0.05 -1.29 13.53
CA GLU A 51 0.15 -2.10 14.75
C GLU A 51 1.52 -2.78 14.88
N ALA A 52 2.04 -3.35 13.79
CA ALA A 52 3.37 -3.96 13.75
C ALA A 52 4.47 -2.93 14.06
N LEU A 53 4.42 -1.76 13.40
CA LEU A 53 5.39 -0.69 13.62
C LEU A 53 5.33 -0.12 15.04
N GLN A 54 4.14 -0.02 15.63
CA GLN A 54 3.96 0.41 17.01
C GLN A 54 4.62 -0.59 17.98
N LYS A 55 4.39 -1.90 17.81
CA LYS A 55 5.02 -2.94 18.63
C LYS A 55 6.53 -2.92 18.51
N ASP A 56 7.07 -2.72 17.31
CA ASP A 56 8.53 -2.63 17.14
C ASP A 56 9.10 -1.35 17.76
N LEU A 57 8.38 -0.24 17.70
CA LEU A 57 8.77 0.99 18.39
C LEU A 57 8.76 0.84 19.92
N GLU A 58 7.81 0.09 20.48
CA GLU A 58 7.77 -0.24 21.91
C GLU A 58 8.99 -1.06 22.33
N LYS A 59 9.37 -2.08 21.54
CA LYS A 59 10.58 -2.88 21.80
C LYS A 59 11.87 -2.05 21.77
N ILE A 60 11.95 -1.02 20.91
CA ILE A 60 13.11 -0.12 20.84
C ILE A 60 13.20 0.79 22.07
N LYS A 61 12.06 1.15 22.67
CA LYS A 61 11.99 2.04 23.84
C LYS A 61 12.17 1.32 25.17
N SER A 62 11.98 0.00 25.21
CA SER A 62 12.23 -0.87 26.36
C SER A 62 13.71 -1.19 26.52
#